data_AF-A0A812Q302-F1
#
_entry.id   AF-A0A812Q302-F1
#
_cell.length_a   1.000
_cell.length_b   1.000
_cell.length_c   1.000
_cell.angle_alpha   90.00
_cell.angle_beta   90.00
_cell.angle_gamma   90.00
#
_symmetry.space_group_name_H-M   'P 1'
#
loop_
_entity.id
_entity.type
_entity.pdbx_description
1 polymer ?
#
loop_
_entity_poly.entity_id
_entity_poly.type
_entity_poly.pdbx_seq_one_letter_code
_entity_poly.pdbx_strand_id
1 'polypeptide(L)'
;MGAKAAKAKSVPGGPLADLPSEAASVQAAPPIRSLRGAEQREYTQEQEAAAAKIGAVARGSATRWQVKQDYHEAKRTVEGDPLEPPLLGFADYAQRNSSMPSVPDSIRFKVRDVTKRNVLKQLGHTEGVSHWNTFEALASRLLEKVSGSGGESLPPGPKKQMSMAHLFNDEEALRAELETKAAEGFVARRQDHYLLGKYQMVAVPAMADYDSAFGEVRPGPQEGLQAASPHQSWDCDGPEGFDGWFWVLHAAAPNIGESAQAEDFLAYSVEEEDVDESSPARTESVRSTVSTASRCCWKDRLVRPTRRLNEDLYIQDLRHLWRNVLTAMRHLQVEDVILFPFGMGAFLRHLNLNDDRYEDASSMRRLKRRIADELMHAIVDICSPKSRAAPKASAPFETRVHLCLVCVNPESVDNHNCFVEAAAARAKGCPELKEILHLRRNVDSLQLAHELAKKSGSGKLKVALLNGANRKLCGNHWFQSGARYAIDENLHRRSASLSRASLLVNFDTEPRPRRTTQLQETVKFFSGTVVNLAKKMEPEKVSAVQKQEVKPKSAPPSKAKAAKAPDRRPFCLCGRAKPQERAEEQPEMVTGTV
;
A
#
# COMPACT_ATOMS: atom_id res chain seq x y z
N MET A 1 -12.40 -27.30 -52.26
CA MET A 1 -11.57 -28.07 -51.31
C MET A 1 -12.45 -28.43 -50.11
N GLY A 2 -12.81 -29.71 -49.97
CA GLY A 2 -13.80 -30.17 -48.99
C GLY A 2 -13.21 -30.36 -47.59
N ALA A 3 -13.86 -29.76 -46.59
CA ALA A 3 -13.53 -29.95 -45.18
C ALA A 3 -14.29 -31.16 -44.60
N LYS A 4 -13.54 -32.16 -44.12
CA LYS A 4 -14.05 -33.33 -43.41
C LYS A 4 -14.36 -32.95 -41.96
N ALA A 5 -15.60 -33.20 -41.54
CA ALA A 5 -16.05 -33.12 -40.16
C ALA A 5 -15.56 -34.35 -39.36
N ALA A 6 -15.00 -34.12 -38.17
CA ALA A 6 -14.61 -35.18 -37.23
C ALA A 6 -15.82 -35.63 -36.41
N LYS A 7 -16.08 -36.95 -36.47
CA LYS A 7 -17.20 -37.66 -35.85
C LYS A 7 -16.79 -38.07 -34.42
N ALA A 8 -17.51 -37.60 -33.41
CA ALA A 8 -17.34 -38.04 -32.02
C ALA A 8 -17.90 -39.48 -31.85
N LYS A 9 -17.10 -40.38 -31.28
CA LYS A 9 -17.50 -41.76 -30.94
C LYS A 9 -18.30 -41.78 -29.64
N SER A 10 -19.52 -42.31 -29.71
CA SER A 10 -20.35 -42.71 -28.57
C SER A 10 -19.75 -43.93 -27.87
N VAL A 11 -19.61 -43.88 -26.55
CA VAL A 11 -19.26 -45.03 -25.69
C VAL A 11 -20.56 -45.74 -25.27
N PRO A 12 -20.63 -47.09 -25.29
CA PRO A 12 -21.83 -47.82 -24.92
C PRO A 12 -22.00 -47.89 -23.40
N GLY A 13 -23.25 -47.70 -22.93
CA GLY A 13 -23.63 -47.84 -21.54
C GLY A 13 -23.61 -49.31 -21.10
N GLY A 14 -22.90 -49.59 -20.00
CA GLY A 14 -22.96 -50.85 -19.27
C GLY A 14 -24.01 -50.80 -18.15
N PRO A 15 -24.49 -51.96 -17.67
CA PRO A 15 -25.60 -52.04 -16.73
C PRO A 15 -25.19 -51.63 -15.30
N LEU A 16 -26.08 -50.91 -14.61
CA LEU A 16 -26.00 -50.67 -13.18
C LEU A 16 -26.10 -52.00 -12.44
N ALA A 17 -25.04 -52.33 -11.68
CA ALA A 17 -25.08 -53.39 -10.68
C ALA A 17 -25.63 -52.83 -9.36
N ASP A 18 -26.60 -53.55 -8.78
CA ASP A 18 -27.18 -53.29 -7.48
C ASP A 18 -26.13 -53.30 -6.36
N LEU A 19 -26.07 -52.20 -5.60
CA LEU A 19 -25.30 -52.12 -4.35
C LEU A 19 -26.24 -52.35 -3.15
N PRO A 20 -25.81 -53.13 -2.14
CA PRO A 20 -26.64 -53.43 -0.98
C PRO A 20 -26.81 -52.21 -0.07
N SER A 21 -28.06 -51.98 0.31
CA SER A 21 -28.49 -51.05 1.35
C SER A 21 -28.11 -51.59 2.73
N GLU A 22 -26.92 -51.27 3.23
CA GLU A 22 -26.62 -51.35 4.67
C GLU A 22 -26.86 -49.98 5.32
N ALA A 23 -28.01 -49.87 5.99
CA ALA A 23 -28.33 -48.77 6.88
C ALA A 23 -27.50 -48.91 8.17
N ALA A 24 -26.31 -48.29 8.20
CA ALA A 24 -25.56 -48.10 9.43
C ALA A 24 -26.30 -47.10 10.32
N SER A 25 -26.81 -47.57 11.47
CA SER A 25 -27.42 -46.71 12.48
C SER A 25 -26.36 -45.74 13.03
N VAL A 26 -26.52 -44.45 12.73
CA VAL A 26 -25.73 -43.39 13.36
C VAL A 26 -26.14 -43.32 14.82
N GLN A 27 -25.31 -43.89 15.71
CA GLN A 27 -25.43 -43.64 17.15
C GLN A 27 -25.14 -42.16 17.39
N ALA A 28 -26.09 -41.48 18.01
CA ALA A 28 -25.95 -40.09 18.42
C ALA A 28 -24.69 -39.93 19.28
N ALA A 29 -23.86 -38.94 18.95
CA ALA A 29 -22.72 -38.56 19.77
C ALA A 29 -23.21 -38.29 21.22
N PRO A 30 -22.49 -38.79 22.25
CA PRO A 30 -22.89 -38.56 23.62
C PRO A 30 -22.95 -37.05 23.91
N PRO A 31 -23.90 -36.60 24.74
CA PRO A 31 -24.02 -35.18 25.09
C PRO A 31 -22.71 -34.72 25.73
N ILE A 32 -22.17 -33.62 25.21
CA ILE A 32 -20.99 -32.95 25.77
C ILE A 32 -21.28 -32.67 27.24
N ARG A 33 -20.57 -33.38 28.13
CA ARG A 33 -20.63 -33.14 29.57
C ARG A 33 -20.26 -31.69 29.83
N SER A 34 -21.23 -30.93 30.31
CA SER A 34 -21.05 -29.59 30.85
C SER A 34 -19.96 -29.62 31.92
N LEU A 35 -18.76 -29.11 31.60
CA LEU A 35 -17.67 -28.84 32.54
C LEU A 35 -18.05 -27.65 33.45
N ARG A 36 -19.08 -27.82 34.28
CA ARG A 36 -19.33 -26.95 35.44
C ARG A 36 -18.34 -27.38 36.52
N GLY A 37 -17.19 -26.74 36.56
CA GLY A 37 -16.13 -27.05 37.53
C GLY A 37 -14.72 -26.66 37.10
N ALA A 38 -14.52 -26.18 35.87
CA ALA A 38 -13.28 -25.53 35.53
C ALA A 38 -13.21 -24.18 36.27
N GLU A 39 -12.29 -24.07 37.23
CA GLU A 39 -11.94 -22.80 37.85
C GLU A 39 -11.77 -21.74 36.76
N GLN A 40 -12.49 -20.63 36.87
CA GLN A 40 -12.30 -19.47 36.02
C GLN A 40 -10.91 -18.92 36.32
N ARG A 41 -9.90 -19.38 35.57
CA ARG A 41 -8.61 -18.70 35.52
C ARG A 41 -8.87 -17.32 34.93
N GLU A 42 -8.63 -16.29 35.74
CA GLU A 42 -8.61 -14.92 35.26
C GLU A 42 -7.61 -14.84 34.10
N TYR A 43 -8.08 -14.34 32.97
CA TYR A 43 -7.21 -14.08 31.83
C TYR A 43 -6.23 -12.98 32.23
N THR A 44 -4.96 -13.14 31.84
CA THR A 44 -4.02 -12.02 31.97
C THR A 44 -4.40 -10.91 31.00
N GLN A 45 -4.05 -9.66 31.29
CA GLN A 45 -4.31 -8.52 30.38
C GLN A 45 -3.79 -8.78 28.95
N GLU A 46 -2.67 -9.50 28.81
CA GLU A 46 -2.13 -9.90 27.50
C GLU A 46 -3.07 -10.89 26.77
N GLN A 47 -3.66 -11.84 27.49
CA GLN A 47 -4.60 -12.80 26.91
C GLN A 47 -5.93 -12.13 26.55
N GLU A 48 -6.41 -11.17 27.35
CA GLU A 48 -7.58 -10.36 27.01
C GLU A 48 -7.34 -9.50 25.78
N ALA A 49 -6.16 -8.86 25.69
CA ALA A 49 -5.76 -8.10 24.50
C ALA A 49 -5.64 -9.00 23.26
N ALA A 50 -5.08 -10.21 23.41
CA ALA A 50 -5.00 -11.19 22.34
C ALA A 50 -6.40 -11.68 21.90
N ALA A 51 -7.29 -11.98 22.85
CA ALA A 51 -8.66 -12.39 22.56
C ALA A 51 -9.46 -11.26 21.89
N ALA A 52 -9.26 -10.01 22.32
CA ALA A 52 -9.83 -8.83 21.67
C ALA A 52 -9.33 -8.67 20.23
N LYS A 53 -8.02 -8.87 20.00
CA LYS A 53 -7.39 -8.83 18.65
C LYS A 53 -7.94 -9.96 17.76
N ILE A 54 -8.02 -11.19 18.27
CA ILE A 54 -8.61 -12.34 17.54
C ILE A 54 -10.09 -12.08 17.23
N GLY A 55 -10.85 -11.60 18.21
CA GLY A 55 -12.26 -11.26 18.04
C GLY A 55 -12.47 -10.16 16.99
N ALA A 56 -11.61 -9.14 16.96
CA ALA A 56 -11.65 -8.08 15.96
C ALA A 56 -11.34 -8.61 14.55
N VAL A 57 -10.34 -9.50 14.42
CA VAL A 57 -9.99 -10.14 13.13
C VAL A 57 -11.10 -11.06 12.63
N ALA A 58 -11.71 -11.86 13.53
CA ALA A 58 -12.81 -12.77 13.20
C ALA A 58 -14.07 -12.00 12.79
N ARG A 59 -14.46 -10.98 13.57
CA ARG A 59 -15.59 -10.09 13.23
C ARG A 59 -15.34 -9.36 11.91
N GLY A 60 -14.15 -8.78 11.73
CA GLY A 60 -13.78 -8.13 10.48
C GLY A 60 -13.88 -9.07 9.27
N SER A 61 -13.49 -10.34 9.42
CA SER A 61 -13.55 -11.34 8.34
C SER A 61 -14.97 -11.79 8.02
N ALA A 62 -15.81 -12.04 9.04
CA ALA A 62 -17.22 -12.39 8.87
C ALA A 62 -18.02 -11.22 8.27
N THR A 63 -17.81 -9.99 8.77
CA THR A 63 -18.40 -8.77 8.20
C THR A 63 -17.96 -8.59 6.75
N ARG A 64 -16.67 -8.74 6.42
CA ARG A 64 -16.19 -8.67 5.03
C ARG A 64 -16.85 -9.72 4.13
N TRP A 65 -17.11 -10.92 4.63
CA TRP A 65 -17.76 -11.99 3.87
C TRP A 65 -19.25 -11.73 3.65
N GLN A 66 -19.98 -11.34 4.70
CA GLN A 66 -21.40 -10.98 4.61
C GLN A 66 -21.60 -9.78 3.69
N VAL A 67 -20.80 -8.73 3.86
CA VAL A 67 -20.78 -7.55 2.98
C VAL A 67 -20.50 -7.91 1.53
N LYS A 68 -19.60 -8.88 1.28
CA LYS A 68 -19.35 -9.37 -0.08
C LYS A 68 -20.59 -10.03 -0.67
N GLN A 69 -21.32 -10.84 0.09
CA GLN A 69 -22.57 -11.45 -0.38
C GLN A 69 -23.65 -10.39 -0.61
N ASP A 70 -23.90 -9.53 0.37
CA ASP A 70 -24.91 -8.47 0.28
C ASP A 70 -24.61 -7.52 -0.89
N TYR A 71 -23.34 -7.18 -1.12
CA TYR A 71 -22.91 -6.37 -2.27
C TYR A 71 -23.18 -7.07 -3.61
N HIS A 72 -22.88 -8.37 -3.71
CA HIS A 72 -23.12 -9.13 -4.94
C HIS A 72 -24.61 -9.36 -5.20
N GLU A 73 -25.43 -9.45 -4.16
CA GLU A 73 -26.88 -9.64 -4.26
C GLU A 73 -27.61 -8.32 -4.56
N ALA A 74 -27.24 -7.21 -3.91
CA ALA A 74 -27.90 -5.92 -4.06
C ALA A 74 -27.56 -5.17 -5.36
N LYS A 75 -26.41 -5.45 -6.00
CA LYS A 75 -25.95 -4.72 -7.21
C LYS A 75 -26.05 -5.47 -8.53
N ARG A 76 -26.74 -6.61 -8.59
CA ARG A 76 -27.04 -7.28 -9.88
C ARG A 76 -27.96 -6.46 -10.81
N THR A 77 -28.50 -5.34 -10.34
CA THR A 77 -29.48 -4.51 -11.06
C THR A 77 -28.96 -3.15 -11.55
N VAL A 78 -27.69 -2.79 -11.31
CA VAL A 78 -27.11 -1.55 -11.86
C VAL A 78 -26.31 -1.89 -13.12
N GLU A 79 -26.96 -1.62 -14.25
CA GLU A 79 -26.52 -1.81 -15.62
C GLU A 79 -25.23 -1.06 -15.97
N GLY A 80 -24.44 -1.69 -16.83
CA GLY A 80 -23.38 -1.07 -17.58
C GLY A 80 -22.27 -2.06 -17.87
N ASP A 81 -22.17 -2.53 -19.11
CA ASP A 81 -20.93 -3.13 -19.58
C ASP A 81 -19.77 -2.12 -19.45
N PRO A 82 -18.52 -2.58 -19.30
CA PRO A 82 -17.37 -1.68 -19.35
C PRO A 82 -17.39 -0.87 -20.64
N LEU A 83 -17.32 0.46 -20.53
CA LEU A 83 -17.30 1.35 -21.68
C LEU A 83 -16.10 1.05 -22.56
N GLU A 84 -16.31 1.01 -23.87
CA GLU A 84 -15.24 0.81 -24.84
C GLU A 84 -14.63 2.17 -25.20
N PRO A 85 -13.32 2.42 -24.95
CA PRO A 85 -12.69 3.71 -25.22
C PRO A 85 -12.87 4.23 -26.65
N PRO A 86 -12.88 3.39 -27.71
CA PRO A 86 -13.19 3.83 -29.07
C PRO A 86 -14.54 4.54 -29.24
N LEU A 87 -15.57 4.14 -28.48
CA LEU A 87 -16.89 4.78 -28.53
C LEU A 87 -16.89 6.22 -28.01
N LEU A 88 -15.85 6.58 -27.26
CA LEU A 88 -15.66 7.91 -26.68
C LEU A 88 -14.50 8.68 -27.33
N GLY A 89 -14.00 8.18 -28.47
CA GLY A 89 -12.99 8.85 -29.29
C GLY A 89 -11.55 8.62 -28.83
N PHE A 90 -11.27 7.60 -28.02
CA PHE A 90 -9.93 7.12 -27.71
C PHE A 90 -9.49 5.99 -28.66
N ALA A 91 -8.20 5.63 -28.64
CA ALA A 91 -7.75 4.37 -29.22
C ALA A 91 -8.33 3.19 -28.43
N ASP A 92 -8.26 1.98 -29.00
CA ASP A 92 -8.55 0.75 -28.24
C ASP A 92 -7.61 0.63 -27.03
N TYR A 93 -7.97 -0.23 -26.07
CA TYR A 93 -7.11 -0.51 -24.93
C TYR A 93 -5.72 -0.93 -25.42
N ALA A 94 -4.68 -0.35 -24.82
CA ALA A 94 -3.29 -0.74 -25.12
C ALA A 94 -3.02 -2.22 -24.79
N GLN A 95 -3.81 -2.78 -23.87
CA GLN A 95 -3.91 -4.20 -23.59
C GLN A 95 -5.25 -4.49 -22.92
N ARG A 96 -5.88 -5.59 -23.33
CA ARG A 96 -7.21 -6.00 -22.86
C ARG A 96 -7.19 -7.48 -22.47
N ASN A 97 -7.42 -7.74 -21.19
CA ASN A 97 -7.70 -9.09 -20.70
C ASN A 97 -9.18 -9.23 -20.33
N SER A 98 -9.74 -10.42 -20.51
CA SER A 98 -11.14 -10.70 -20.13
C SER A 98 -11.37 -10.57 -18.62
N SER A 99 -10.40 -11.02 -17.82
CA SER A 99 -10.41 -10.92 -16.36
C SER A 99 -8.98 -10.84 -15.80
N MET A 100 -8.86 -10.53 -14.50
CA MET A 100 -7.61 -10.77 -13.77
C MET A 100 -7.39 -12.28 -13.59
N PRO A 101 -6.13 -12.78 -13.50
CA PRO A 101 -5.86 -14.18 -13.23
C PRO A 101 -6.42 -14.64 -11.88
N SER A 102 -7.07 -15.81 -11.88
CA SER A 102 -7.50 -16.46 -10.64
C SER A 102 -6.34 -17.25 -10.05
N VAL A 103 -5.89 -16.86 -8.86
CA VAL A 103 -4.77 -17.51 -8.16
C VAL A 103 -5.28 -18.14 -6.86
N PRO A 104 -5.15 -19.46 -6.67
CA PRO A 104 -5.49 -20.16 -5.43
C PRO A 104 -4.76 -19.60 -4.21
N ASP A 105 -5.42 -19.58 -3.06
CA ASP A 105 -4.85 -19.04 -1.82
C ASP A 105 -3.62 -19.84 -1.36
N SER A 106 -3.57 -21.15 -1.62
CA SER A 106 -2.38 -21.98 -1.35
C SER A 106 -1.13 -21.49 -2.08
N ILE A 107 -1.27 -21.07 -3.34
CA ILE A 107 -0.16 -20.50 -4.13
C ILE A 107 0.22 -19.13 -3.58
N ARG A 108 -0.77 -18.27 -3.26
CA ARG A 108 -0.52 -16.95 -2.67
C ARG A 108 0.26 -17.06 -1.36
N PHE A 109 -0.13 -17.97 -0.47
CA PHE A 109 0.57 -18.21 0.79
C PHE A 109 1.95 -18.83 0.59
N LYS A 110 2.10 -19.77 -0.35
CA LYS A 110 3.42 -20.31 -0.71
C LYS A 110 4.37 -19.20 -1.14
N VAL A 111 3.96 -18.36 -2.09
CA VAL A 111 4.78 -17.23 -2.59
C VAL A 111 5.07 -16.24 -1.47
N ARG A 112 4.07 -15.87 -0.67
CA ARG A 112 4.25 -15.02 0.52
C ARG A 112 5.37 -15.55 1.43
N ASP A 113 5.36 -16.84 1.74
CA ASP A 113 6.32 -17.45 2.66
C ASP A 113 7.71 -17.65 2.03
N VAL A 114 7.80 -17.82 0.71
CA VAL A 114 9.08 -17.73 -0.02
C VAL A 114 9.62 -16.29 0.04
N THR A 115 8.79 -15.29 -0.23
CA THR A 115 9.18 -13.88 -0.20
C THR A 115 9.67 -13.45 1.18
N LYS A 116 9.03 -13.89 2.28
CA LYS A 116 9.54 -13.68 3.66
C LYS A 116 10.99 -14.16 3.82
N ARG A 117 11.25 -15.40 3.41
CA ARG A 117 12.58 -16.02 3.52
C ARG A 117 13.61 -15.26 2.68
N ASN A 118 13.22 -14.85 1.48
CA ASN A 118 14.08 -14.05 0.61
C ASN A 118 14.41 -12.68 1.19
N VAL A 119 13.44 -11.99 1.81
CA VAL A 119 13.68 -10.71 2.51
C VAL A 119 14.71 -10.89 3.63
N LEU A 120 14.53 -11.89 4.51
CA LEU A 120 15.46 -12.16 5.61
C LEU A 120 16.86 -12.50 5.08
N LYS A 121 16.94 -13.38 4.07
CA LYS A 121 18.21 -13.77 3.43
C LYS A 121 18.95 -12.58 2.83
N GLN A 122 18.22 -11.73 2.10
CA GLN A 122 18.79 -10.52 1.48
C GLN A 122 19.27 -9.51 2.51
N LEU A 123 18.69 -9.49 3.71
CA LEU A 123 19.15 -8.67 4.84
C LEU A 123 20.29 -9.31 5.65
N GLY A 124 20.83 -10.44 5.19
CA GLY A 124 21.99 -11.10 5.80
C GLY A 124 21.65 -12.12 6.88
N HIS A 125 20.40 -12.56 6.98
CA HIS A 125 20.05 -13.71 7.82
C HIS A 125 20.41 -15.02 7.09
N THR A 126 21.33 -15.78 7.68
CA THR A 126 21.86 -17.02 7.09
C THR A 126 21.24 -18.29 7.68
N GLU A 127 20.57 -18.19 8.83
CA GLU A 127 19.96 -19.33 9.50
C GLU A 127 18.61 -19.70 8.87
N GLY A 128 18.24 -20.97 8.99
CA GLY A 128 16.91 -21.42 8.60
C GLY A 128 15.84 -20.80 9.51
N VAL A 129 14.72 -20.38 8.93
CA VAL A 129 13.55 -19.96 9.72
C VAL A 129 13.01 -21.18 10.46
N SER A 130 13.26 -21.27 11.76
CA SER A 130 12.73 -22.33 12.62
C SER A 130 11.29 -22.02 13.03
N HIS A 131 10.53 -23.03 13.48
CA HIS A 131 9.17 -22.85 13.99
C HIS A 131 9.08 -21.93 15.22
N TRP A 132 10.20 -21.69 15.92
CA TRP A 132 10.27 -20.81 17.08
C TRP A 132 10.55 -19.34 16.72
N ASN A 133 11.04 -19.07 15.52
CA ASN A 133 11.43 -17.72 15.10
C ASN A 133 10.44 -17.21 14.05
N THR A 134 9.50 -16.36 14.46
CA THR A 134 8.60 -15.70 13.52
C THR A 134 9.36 -14.72 12.61
N PHE A 135 8.77 -14.37 11.48
CA PHE A 135 9.35 -13.36 10.58
C PHE A 135 9.58 -12.05 11.33
N GLU A 136 8.61 -11.63 12.13
CA GLU A 136 8.62 -10.39 12.91
C GLU A 136 9.78 -10.38 13.91
N ALA A 137 9.99 -11.47 14.66
CA ALA A 137 11.09 -11.58 15.62
C ALA A 137 12.47 -11.51 14.94
N LEU A 138 12.62 -12.17 13.78
CA LEU A 138 13.87 -12.13 13.01
C LEU A 138 14.11 -10.76 12.37
N ALA A 139 13.06 -10.15 11.81
CA ALA A 139 13.11 -8.82 11.23
C ALA A 139 13.51 -7.77 12.26
N SER A 140 12.93 -7.80 13.47
CA SER A 140 13.30 -6.87 14.54
C SER A 140 14.77 -6.99 14.94
N ARG A 141 15.30 -8.21 15.11
CA ARG A 141 16.73 -8.43 15.41
C ARG A 141 17.65 -7.89 14.31
N LEU A 142 17.26 -8.06 13.04
CA LEU A 142 18.01 -7.52 11.91
C LEU A 142 17.97 -5.99 11.88
N LEU A 143 16.80 -5.39 12.11
CA LEU A 143 16.65 -3.93 12.19
C LEU A 143 17.45 -3.33 13.34
N GLU A 144 17.48 -3.97 14.51
CA GLU A 144 18.33 -3.59 15.64
C GLU A 144 19.81 -3.62 15.27
N LYS A 145 20.26 -4.69 14.60
CA LYS A 145 21.64 -4.81 14.10
C LYS A 145 22.00 -3.71 13.09
N VAL A 146 21.08 -3.42 12.17
CA VAL A 146 21.21 -2.34 11.18
C VAL A 146 21.28 -0.98 11.88
N SER A 147 20.40 -0.74 12.86
CA SER A 147 20.41 0.47 13.67
C SER A 147 21.72 0.65 14.42
N GLY A 148 22.16 -0.38 15.14
CA GLY A 148 23.33 -0.34 16.02
C GLY A 148 24.66 -0.21 15.26
N SER A 149 24.70 -0.64 14.00
CA SER A 149 25.86 -0.51 13.12
C SER A 149 25.85 0.76 12.26
N GLY A 150 24.84 1.63 12.40
CA GLY A 150 24.70 2.81 11.54
C GLY A 150 24.47 2.44 10.06
N GLY A 151 23.86 1.28 9.78
CA GLY A 151 23.62 0.79 8.42
C GLY A 151 24.76 -0.04 7.83
N GLU A 152 25.92 -0.11 8.46
CA GLU A 152 27.08 -0.86 7.95
C GLU A 152 26.88 -2.38 7.94
N SER A 153 25.97 -2.91 8.77
CA SER A 153 25.65 -4.34 8.73
C SER A 153 24.76 -4.75 7.55
N LEU A 154 24.26 -3.81 6.74
CA LEU A 154 23.46 -4.14 5.56
C LEU A 154 24.34 -4.76 4.47
N PRO A 155 23.88 -5.84 3.82
CA PRO A 155 24.55 -6.35 2.64
C PRO A 155 24.61 -5.30 1.50
N PRO A 156 25.58 -5.41 0.56
CA PRO A 156 25.81 -4.38 -0.46
C PRO A 156 24.59 -4.09 -1.36
N GLY A 157 23.87 -5.13 -1.81
CA GLY A 157 22.62 -4.99 -2.57
C GLY A 157 21.57 -4.10 -1.89
N PRO A 158 21.04 -4.47 -0.71
CA PRO A 158 20.12 -3.63 0.06
C PRO A 158 20.66 -2.22 0.33
N LYS A 159 21.95 -2.07 0.66
CA LYS A 159 22.57 -0.75 0.90
C LYS A 159 22.50 0.12 -0.36
N LYS A 160 22.82 -0.43 -1.53
CA LYS A 160 22.75 0.24 -2.83
C LYS A 160 21.31 0.52 -3.27
N GLN A 161 20.37 -0.37 -2.99
CA GLN A 161 18.94 -0.14 -3.25
C GLN A 161 18.45 1.07 -2.45
N MET A 162 18.73 1.11 -1.14
CA MET A 162 18.24 2.16 -0.26
C MET A 162 18.92 3.50 -0.46
N SER A 163 20.18 3.54 -0.91
CA SER A 163 20.83 4.79 -1.31
C SER A 163 20.18 5.46 -2.53
N MET A 164 19.40 4.71 -3.29
CA MET A 164 18.61 5.25 -4.41
C MET A 164 17.20 5.67 -3.97
N ALA A 165 16.79 5.44 -2.72
CA ALA A 165 15.45 5.80 -2.27
C ALA A 165 15.28 7.33 -2.24
N HIS A 166 14.14 7.82 -2.74
CA HIS A 166 13.80 9.23 -2.74
C HIS A 166 12.56 9.47 -1.86
N LEU A 167 12.65 10.39 -0.91
CA LEU A 167 11.49 10.95 -0.23
C LEU A 167 11.11 12.26 -0.89
N PHE A 168 9.90 12.33 -1.44
CA PHE A 168 9.33 13.58 -1.92
C PHE A 168 8.41 14.17 -0.85
N ASN A 169 8.74 15.39 -0.45
CA ASN A 169 8.03 16.17 0.54
C ASN A 169 7.35 17.36 -0.11
N ASP A 170 6.23 17.75 0.47
CA ASP A 170 5.67 19.08 0.30
C ASP A 170 5.87 19.83 1.62
N GLU A 171 6.96 20.60 1.72
CA GLU A 171 7.29 21.29 2.97
C GLU A 171 6.28 22.39 3.33
N GLU A 172 5.63 22.99 2.33
CA GLU A 172 4.62 24.02 2.56
C GLU A 172 3.37 23.39 3.16
N ALA A 173 2.88 22.31 2.55
CA ALA A 173 1.74 21.59 3.08
C ALA A 173 2.04 20.93 4.43
N LEU A 174 3.27 20.45 4.65
CA LEU A 174 3.71 19.93 5.94
C LEU A 174 3.70 21.03 7.02
N ARG A 175 4.16 22.25 6.68
CA ARG A 175 4.12 23.39 7.59
C ARG A 175 2.68 23.76 7.95
N ALA A 176 1.81 23.84 6.95
CA ALA A 176 0.38 24.12 7.16
C ALA A 176 -0.28 23.04 8.05
N GLU A 177 0.06 21.76 7.86
CA GLU A 177 -0.44 20.67 8.71
C GLU A 177 0.04 20.80 10.16
N LEU A 178 1.31 21.16 10.38
CA LEU A 178 1.86 21.38 11.72
C LEU A 178 1.24 22.58 12.44
N GLU A 179 1.00 23.67 11.73
CA GLU A 179 0.33 24.87 12.25
C GLU A 179 -1.13 24.56 12.63
N THR A 180 -1.84 23.81 11.79
CA THR A 180 -3.22 23.39 12.07
C THR A 180 -3.30 22.45 13.28
N LYS A 181 -2.37 21.48 13.38
CA LYS A 181 -2.29 20.56 14.54
C LYS A 181 -2.04 21.27 15.86
N ALA A 182 -1.26 22.35 15.84
CA ALA A 182 -1.03 23.15 17.04
C ALA A 182 -2.33 23.81 17.54
N ALA A 183 -3.30 24.03 16.66
CA ALA A 183 -4.60 24.63 16.99
C ALA A 183 -5.68 23.61 17.42
N GLU A 184 -5.67 22.38 16.90
CA GLU A 184 -6.82 21.45 16.99
C GLU A 184 -6.86 20.49 18.20
N GLY A 185 -5.91 20.54 19.14
CA GLY A 185 -5.98 19.73 20.36
C GLY A 185 -6.05 18.20 20.12
N PHE A 186 -6.90 17.48 20.88
CA PHE A 186 -6.87 16.01 21.08
C PHE A 186 -6.87 15.14 19.80
N VAL A 187 -7.44 15.62 18.67
CA VAL A 187 -7.46 14.91 17.38
C VAL A 187 -6.04 14.73 16.81
N ALA A 188 -5.09 15.61 17.17
CA ALA A 188 -3.70 15.52 16.73
C ALA A 188 -2.98 14.24 17.24
N ARG A 189 -3.38 13.66 18.38
CA ARG A 189 -2.68 12.51 19.01
C ARG A 189 -2.80 11.20 18.23
N ARG A 190 -3.83 11.02 17.39
CA ARG A 190 -3.95 9.80 16.57
C ARG A 190 -2.97 9.77 15.40
N GLN A 191 -2.46 10.92 14.99
CA GLN A 191 -1.52 11.04 13.86
C GLN A 191 -0.08 10.67 14.23
N ASP A 192 0.18 10.38 15.50
CA ASP A 192 1.49 9.97 15.99
C ASP A 192 1.97 8.67 15.31
N HIS A 193 1.11 7.89 14.64
CA HIS A 193 1.50 6.61 14.03
C HIS A 193 1.76 6.68 12.52
N TYR A 194 1.64 7.86 11.90
CA TYR A 194 1.83 7.97 10.44
C TYR A 194 3.31 7.93 10.06
N LEU A 195 3.65 6.99 9.18
CA LEU A 195 4.92 6.94 8.46
C LEU A 195 4.93 7.95 7.32
N LEU A 196 3.86 7.96 6.51
CA LEU A 196 3.70 8.89 5.40
C LEU A 196 2.79 10.05 5.84
N GLY A 197 3.34 11.25 5.82
CA GLY A 197 2.57 12.49 5.87
C GLY A 197 1.58 12.58 4.71
N LYS A 198 0.58 13.46 4.84
CA LYS A 198 -0.58 13.50 3.93
C LYS A 198 -0.20 13.58 2.46
N TYR A 199 0.83 14.36 2.12
CA TYR A 199 1.31 14.55 0.75
C TYR A 199 2.74 14.03 0.52
N GLN A 200 3.28 13.27 1.47
CA GLN A 200 4.59 12.66 1.33
C GLN A 200 4.50 11.39 0.49
N MET A 201 5.59 11.10 -0.22
CA MET A 201 5.74 9.84 -0.93
C MET A 201 7.18 9.38 -0.92
N VAL A 202 7.38 8.07 -0.81
CA VAL A 202 8.70 7.45 -0.89
C VAL A 202 8.78 6.61 -2.15
N ALA A 203 9.77 6.90 -2.99
CA ALA A 203 10.10 6.11 -4.16
C ALA A 203 11.26 5.18 -3.84
N VAL A 204 11.08 3.89 -4.10
CA VAL A 204 12.12 2.88 -3.94
C VAL A 204 12.26 2.09 -5.24
N PRO A 205 13.49 1.77 -5.69
CA PRO A 205 13.65 0.88 -6.82
C PRO A 205 13.33 -0.55 -6.38
N ALA A 206 12.57 -1.27 -7.20
CA ALA A 206 12.22 -2.66 -6.96
C ALA A 206 12.15 -3.45 -8.28
N MET A 207 11.96 -4.76 -8.14
CA MET A 207 11.73 -5.68 -9.24
C MET A 207 10.67 -6.72 -8.88
N ALA A 208 9.95 -7.22 -9.88
CA ALA A 208 9.02 -8.32 -9.70
C ALA A 208 9.76 -9.67 -9.67
N ASP A 209 9.48 -10.48 -8.66
CA ASP A 209 9.93 -11.88 -8.58
C ASP A 209 8.89 -12.84 -9.19
N TYR A 210 7.61 -12.46 -9.12
CA TYR A 210 6.48 -13.25 -9.60
C TYR A 210 5.53 -12.45 -10.50
N ASP A 211 4.86 -13.14 -11.43
CA ASP A 211 3.94 -12.56 -12.41
C ASP A 211 2.50 -12.40 -11.85
N SER A 212 1.55 -12.07 -12.71
CA SER A 212 0.11 -11.97 -12.38
C SER A 212 -0.52 -13.29 -11.91
N ALA A 213 0.05 -14.43 -12.27
CA ALA A 213 -0.38 -15.76 -11.87
C ALA A 213 0.41 -16.31 -10.66
N PHE A 214 1.30 -15.51 -10.06
CA PHE A 214 2.20 -15.90 -8.98
C PHE A 214 3.22 -16.99 -9.42
N GLY A 215 3.49 -17.09 -10.72
CA GLY A 215 4.61 -17.84 -11.28
C GLY A 215 5.90 -17.02 -11.22
N GLU A 216 7.05 -17.68 -11.05
CA GLU A 216 8.35 -17.01 -11.02
C GLU A 216 8.67 -16.39 -12.40
N VAL A 217 8.95 -15.07 -12.45
CA VAL A 217 9.29 -14.38 -13.72
C VAL A 217 10.78 -14.46 -14.06
N ARG A 218 11.57 -14.89 -13.08
CA ARG A 218 12.96 -15.26 -13.27
C ARG A 218 13.05 -16.70 -12.79
N PRO A 219 13.27 -17.69 -13.69
CA PRO A 219 13.58 -19.03 -13.20
C PRO A 219 14.80 -18.89 -12.31
N GLY A 220 14.72 -19.41 -11.08
CA GLY A 220 15.91 -19.59 -10.26
C GLY A 220 17.00 -20.31 -11.07
N PRO A 221 18.28 -20.23 -10.66
CA PRO A 221 19.34 -21.00 -11.30
C PRO A 221 18.84 -22.44 -11.39
N GLN A 222 18.72 -22.96 -12.61
CA GLN A 222 18.22 -24.31 -12.81
C GLN A 222 19.11 -25.25 -11.98
N GLU A 223 18.52 -25.92 -10.99
CA GLU A 223 19.14 -26.99 -10.23
C GLU A 223 19.56 -28.09 -11.23
N GLY A 224 20.74 -27.99 -11.82
CA GLY A 224 21.20 -28.96 -12.83
C GLY A 224 22.29 -28.49 -13.79
N LEU A 225 22.45 -27.18 -14.01
CA LEU A 225 23.53 -26.66 -14.85
C LEU A 225 24.62 -26.05 -13.96
N GLN A 226 25.69 -26.84 -13.78
CA GLN A 226 27.00 -26.51 -13.19
C GLN A 226 27.05 -25.18 -12.46
N ALA A 227 27.00 -25.25 -11.13
CA ALA A 227 27.34 -24.21 -10.15
C ALA A 227 27.94 -22.93 -10.77
N ALA A 228 27.07 -22.10 -11.34
CA ALA A 228 27.44 -20.73 -11.63
C ALA A 228 27.91 -20.15 -10.30
N SER A 229 29.08 -19.53 -10.33
CA SER A 229 29.83 -19.05 -9.16
C SER A 229 28.87 -18.53 -8.07
N PRO A 230 29.05 -18.89 -6.78
CA PRO A 230 28.08 -18.69 -5.69
C PRO A 230 27.70 -17.23 -5.37
N HIS A 231 28.14 -16.28 -6.19
CA HIS A 231 27.92 -14.85 -6.08
C HIS A 231 27.49 -14.20 -7.41
N GLN A 232 26.75 -14.89 -8.28
CA GLN A 232 25.95 -14.14 -9.25
C GLN A 232 24.87 -13.40 -8.45
N SER A 233 25.19 -12.18 -8.01
CA SER A 233 24.33 -11.45 -7.11
C SER A 233 23.10 -11.02 -7.89
N TRP A 234 21.98 -11.70 -7.63
CA TRP A 234 20.68 -11.40 -8.21
C TRP A 234 20.05 -10.12 -7.64
N ASP A 235 20.86 -9.31 -6.97
CA ASP A 235 20.48 -8.04 -6.37
C ASP A 235 21.16 -6.91 -7.16
N CYS A 236 20.80 -5.68 -6.82
CA CYS A 236 21.27 -4.51 -7.56
C CYS A 236 22.78 -4.21 -7.43
N ASP A 237 23.53 -4.99 -6.66
CA ASP A 237 24.99 -4.86 -6.46
C ASP A 237 25.83 -5.60 -7.53
N GLY A 238 25.22 -6.42 -8.38
CA GLY A 238 25.89 -7.10 -9.48
C GLY A 238 26.24 -6.19 -10.68
N PRO A 239 26.93 -6.71 -11.71
CA PRO A 239 27.30 -5.95 -12.91
C PRO A 239 26.07 -5.42 -13.68
N GLU A 240 24.95 -6.14 -13.63
CA GLU A 240 23.67 -5.73 -14.22
C GLU A 240 23.06 -4.52 -13.49
N GLY A 241 23.36 -4.35 -12.20
CA GLY A 241 22.85 -3.26 -11.38
C GLY A 241 21.32 -3.23 -11.33
N PHE A 242 20.72 -2.12 -11.76
CA PHE A 242 19.27 -1.92 -11.80
C PHE A 242 18.62 -2.34 -13.13
N ASP A 243 19.18 -3.31 -13.86
CA ASP A 243 18.57 -3.79 -15.11
C ASP A 243 17.27 -4.57 -14.84
N GLY A 244 16.19 -4.18 -15.54
CA GLY A 244 14.83 -4.68 -15.29
C GLY A 244 14.22 -4.25 -13.95
N TRP A 245 14.81 -3.26 -13.26
CA TRP A 245 14.21 -2.62 -12.08
C TRP A 245 13.38 -1.41 -12.48
N PHE A 246 12.39 -1.08 -11.66
CA PHE A 246 11.50 0.06 -11.81
C PHE A 246 11.27 0.74 -10.46
N TRP A 247 10.81 1.98 -10.48
CA TRP A 247 10.42 2.68 -9.25
C TRP A 247 9.06 2.21 -8.76
N VAL A 248 8.91 2.06 -7.45
CA VAL A 248 7.61 1.99 -6.79
C VAL A 248 7.48 3.20 -5.88
N LEU A 249 6.46 4.03 -6.14
CA LEU A 249 6.16 5.22 -5.34
C LEU A 249 5.06 4.87 -4.36
N HIS A 250 5.37 4.79 -3.08
CA HIS A 250 4.38 4.68 -2.02
C HIS A 250 3.85 6.07 -1.68
N ALA A 251 2.56 6.30 -1.95
CA ALA A 251 1.86 7.53 -1.58
C ALA A 251 0.73 7.20 -0.60
N ALA A 252 0.49 8.10 0.35
CA ALA A 252 -0.60 8.00 1.32
C ALA A 252 -1.96 8.08 0.61
N ALA A 253 -2.71 6.99 0.57
CA ALA A 253 -4.08 6.99 0.06
C ALA A 253 -5.06 7.37 1.17
N PRO A 254 -5.81 8.49 1.05
CA PRO A 254 -6.78 8.87 2.07
C PRO A 254 -7.92 7.85 2.17
N ASN A 255 -8.07 7.24 3.34
CA ASN A 255 -9.07 6.24 3.63
C ASN A 255 -10.27 6.85 4.35
N ILE A 256 -11.32 7.17 3.59
CA ILE A 256 -12.53 7.82 4.10
C ILE A 256 -13.76 6.89 4.15
N GLY A 257 -13.62 5.63 3.71
CA GLY A 257 -14.76 4.75 3.50
C GLY A 257 -14.42 3.26 3.46
N GLU A 258 -13.29 2.80 4.00
CA GLU A 258 -13.04 1.36 4.16
C GLU A 258 -13.91 0.73 5.27
N SER A 259 -14.39 1.53 6.22
CA SER A 259 -15.31 1.10 7.27
C SER A 259 -16.04 2.31 7.86
N ALA A 260 -16.96 2.08 8.79
CA ALA A 260 -17.58 3.15 9.61
C ALA A 260 -16.58 3.87 10.54
N GLN A 261 -15.35 3.37 10.63
CA GLN A 261 -14.25 3.94 11.41
C GLN A 261 -13.07 4.28 10.49
N ALA A 262 -13.36 4.63 9.23
CA ALA A 262 -12.34 4.97 8.26
C ALA A 262 -11.47 6.12 8.81
N GLU A 263 -10.17 5.86 8.86
CA GLU A 263 -9.24 6.62 9.68
C GLU A 263 -9.13 8.10 9.26
N ASP A 264 -9.22 8.38 7.96
CA ASP A 264 -9.10 9.74 7.46
C ASP A 264 -10.46 10.46 7.36
N PHE A 265 -11.61 9.79 7.53
CA PHE A 265 -12.93 10.42 7.35
C PHE A 265 -13.13 11.66 8.23
N LEU A 266 -12.65 11.62 9.48
CA LEU A 266 -12.74 12.77 10.39
C LEU A 266 -12.01 14.00 9.85
N ALA A 267 -10.86 13.83 9.19
CA ALA A 267 -10.08 14.93 8.62
C ALA A 267 -10.74 15.56 7.38
N TYR A 268 -11.72 14.87 6.79
CA TYR A 268 -12.47 15.33 5.62
C TYR A 268 -13.95 15.56 5.92
N SER A 269 -14.36 15.59 7.17
CA SER A 269 -15.77 15.75 7.52
C SER A 269 -16.01 16.96 8.41
N VAL A 270 -17.13 17.62 8.18
CA VAL A 270 -17.64 18.73 8.99
C VAL A 270 -18.79 18.21 9.84
N GLU A 271 -18.90 18.73 11.07
CA GLU A 271 -20.10 18.48 11.87
C GLU A 271 -21.28 19.15 11.17
N GLU A 272 -22.40 18.44 11.11
CA GLU A 272 -23.67 19.01 10.70
C GLU A 272 -24.17 19.86 11.88
N GLU A 273 -23.43 20.91 12.26
CA GLU A 273 -23.87 21.91 13.22
C GLU A 273 -25.15 22.53 12.67
N ASP A 274 -26.28 22.16 13.28
CA ASP A 274 -27.59 22.79 13.15
C ASP A 274 -27.84 23.39 11.77
N VAL A 275 -27.96 22.54 10.73
CA VAL A 275 -28.60 22.96 9.48
C VAL A 275 -29.98 23.44 9.87
N ASP A 276 -30.08 24.76 10.03
CA ASP A 276 -31.20 25.57 10.48
C ASP A 276 -32.51 24.78 10.46
N GLU A 277 -33.05 24.43 11.63
CA GLU A 277 -34.38 23.81 11.78
C GLU A 277 -35.48 24.65 11.09
N SER A 278 -35.15 25.89 10.72
CA SER A 278 -35.97 26.85 9.98
C SER A 278 -36.07 26.59 8.46
N SER A 279 -35.39 25.59 7.89
CA SER A 279 -35.53 25.27 6.46
C SER A 279 -36.89 24.60 6.16
N PRO A 280 -37.85 25.27 5.47
CA PRO A 280 -39.26 24.81 5.37
C PRO A 280 -39.47 23.61 4.41
N ALA A 281 -38.39 23.00 3.89
CA ALA A 281 -38.45 22.00 2.83
C ALA A 281 -38.43 20.54 3.34
N ARG A 282 -38.55 20.30 4.66
CA ARG A 282 -38.71 18.95 5.23
C ARG A 282 -40.18 18.64 5.59
N THR A 283 -41.10 18.96 4.69
CA THR A 283 -42.49 18.50 4.78
C THR A 283 -42.64 17.13 4.11
N GLU A 284 -42.95 16.13 4.93
CA GLU A 284 -43.83 15.01 4.60
C GLU A 284 -43.46 14.13 3.41
N SER A 285 -42.53 13.20 3.61
CA SER A 285 -42.56 11.92 2.90
C SER A 285 -41.79 10.87 3.67
N VAL A 286 -42.49 10.18 4.56
CA VAL A 286 -42.44 8.74 4.89
C VAL A 286 -43.10 8.59 6.27
N ARG A 287 -44.43 8.81 6.33
CA ARG A 287 -45.24 8.13 7.36
C ARG A 287 -45.46 6.71 6.86
N SER A 288 -44.44 5.87 7.08
CA SER A 288 -44.59 4.44 6.93
C SER A 288 -45.56 3.94 8.00
N THR A 289 -46.76 3.56 7.59
CA THR A 289 -47.74 2.84 8.40
C THR A 289 -47.18 1.47 8.75
N VAL A 290 -46.40 1.40 9.84
CA VAL A 290 -45.91 0.14 10.39
C VAL A 290 -46.75 -0.20 11.62
N SER A 291 -47.52 -1.27 11.45
CA SER A 291 -48.03 -2.23 12.42
C SER A 291 -47.51 -2.08 13.87
N THR A 292 -48.46 -2.02 14.81
CA THR A 292 -48.35 -1.92 16.27
C THR A 292 -47.76 -3.16 16.96
N ALA A 293 -46.94 -3.96 16.28
CA ALA A 293 -46.26 -5.09 16.91
C ALA A 293 -45.00 -4.60 17.67
N SER A 294 -45.15 -4.44 18.98
CA SER A 294 -44.13 -4.48 20.04
C SER A 294 -42.68 -4.21 19.62
N ARG A 295 -42.35 -2.93 19.38
CA ARG A 295 -40.96 -2.46 19.32
C ARG A 295 -40.47 -2.12 20.73
N CYS A 296 -39.50 -2.89 21.22
CA CYS A 296 -38.72 -2.56 22.42
C CYS A 296 -38.14 -1.14 22.31
N CYS A 297 -38.50 -0.29 23.27
CA CYS A 297 -38.10 1.11 23.43
C CYS A 297 -36.59 1.36 23.67
N TRP A 298 -35.76 0.33 23.61
CA TRP A 298 -34.32 0.38 23.96
C TRP A 298 -33.39 -0.06 22.83
N LYS A 299 -33.91 -0.42 21.63
CA LYS A 299 -33.05 -0.59 20.46
C LYS A 299 -32.85 0.77 19.80
N ASP A 300 -31.80 1.43 20.28
CA ASP A 300 -31.01 2.48 19.65
C ASP A 300 -31.46 2.81 18.22
N ARG A 301 -32.11 3.98 18.05
CA ARG A 301 -31.98 4.68 16.78
C ARG A 301 -30.48 4.88 16.61
N LEU A 302 -29.89 4.19 15.63
CA LEU A 302 -28.56 4.52 15.13
C LEU A 302 -28.55 6.03 14.93
N VAL A 303 -27.85 6.73 15.81
CA VAL A 303 -27.67 8.17 15.78
C VAL A 303 -27.20 8.45 14.36
N ARG A 304 -27.96 9.27 13.61
CA ARG A 304 -27.56 9.66 12.26
C ARG A 304 -26.12 10.13 12.31
N PRO A 305 -25.28 9.80 11.32
CA PRO A 305 -23.93 10.31 11.29
C PRO A 305 -23.96 11.82 11.48
N THR A 306 -23.32 12.31 12.54
CA THR A 306 -23.31 13.73 12.90
C THR A 306 -22.38 14.54 12.01
N ARG A 307 -21.68 13.88 11.09
CA ARG A 307 -20.66 14.47 10.23
C ARG A 307 -20.92 14.17 8.77
N ARG A 308 -20.61 15.14 7.91
CA ARG A 308 -20.75 15.04 6.45
C ARG A 308 -19.40 15.18 5.79
N LEU A 309 -19.16 14.41 4.73
CA LEU A 309 -17.96 14.58 3.93
C LEU A 309 -17.95 15.98 3.32
N ASN A 310 -16.88 16.72 3.58
CA ASN A 310 -16.50 17.90 2.83
C ASN A 310 -15.85 17.43 1.51
N GLU A 311 -16.70 17.22 0.49
CA GLU A 311 -16.26 16.72 -0.81
C GLU A 311 -15.19 17.62 -1.44
N ASP A 312 -15.32 18.94 -1.31
CA ASP A 312 -14.42 19.88 -1.99
C ASP A 312 -13.00 19.81 -1.42
N LEU A 313 -12.87 19.74 -0.09
CA LEU A 313 -11.59 19.50 0.57
C LEU A 313 -10.97 18.16 0.13
N TYR A 314 -11.78 17.10 0.13
CA TYR A 314 -11.31 15.77 -0.29
C TYR A 314 -10.83 15.74 -1.75
N ILE A 315 -11.58 16.35 -2.66
CA ILE A 315 -11.24 16.44 -4.08
C ILE A 315 -10.01 17.33 -4.29
N GLN A 316 -9.89 18.45 -3.57
CA GLN A 316 -8.70 19.30 -3.62
C GLN A 316 -7.44 18.54 -3.19
N ASP A 317 -7.52 17.74 -2.15
CA ASP A 317 -6.37 16.99 -1.64
C ASP A 317 -5.99 15.82 -2.54
N LEU A 318 -6.97 15.15 -3.15
CA LEU A 318 -6.70 14.15 -4.18
C LEU A 318 -6.05 14.77 -5.43
N ARG A 319 -6.52 15.95 -5.88
CA ARG A 319 -5.84 16.72 -6.94
C ARG A 319 -4.38 16.96 -6.57
N HIS A 320 -4.12 17.41 -5.34
CA HIS A 320 -2.77 17.68 -4.87
C HIS A 320 -1.89 16.43 -4.86
N LEU A 321 -2.41 15.32 -4.36
CA LEU A 321 -1.75 14.01 -4.36
C LEU A 321 -1.39 13.56 -5.78
N TRP A 322 -2.33 13.63 -6.72
CA TRP A 322 -2.08 13.25 -8.12
C TRP A 322 -0.98 14.08 -8.76
N ARG A 323 -0.99 15.39 -8.50
CA ARG A 323 0.04 16.30 -8.99
C ARG A 323 1.41 15.97 -8.40
N ASN A 324 1.49 15.72 -7.10
CA ASN A 324 2.75 15.37 -6.46
C ASN A 324 3.31 14.05 -6.99
N VAL A 325 2.45 13.04 -7.21
CA VAL A 325 2.87 11.73 -7.76
C VAL A 325 3.49 11.89 -9.13
N LEU A 326 2.81 12.58 -10.04
CA LEU A 326 3.30 12.78 -11.41
C LEU A 326 4.54 13.68 -11.43
N THR A 327 4.62 14.69 -10.56
CA THR A 327 5.81 15.55 -10.43
C THR A 327 7.01 14.76 -9.91
N ALA A 328 6.82 13.88 -8.93
CA ALA A 328 7.87 13.01 -8.43
C ALA A 328 8.37 12.03 -9.52
N MET A 329 7.45 11.40 -10.27
CA MET A 329 7.83 10.52 -11.39
C MET A 329 8.58 11.28 -12.49
N ARG A 330 8.21 12.53 -12.76
CA ARG A 330 8.94 13.42 -13.67
C ARG A 330 10.34 13.76 -13.15
N HIS A 331 10.48 14.03 -11.85
CA HIS A 331 11.78 14.27 -11.22
C HIS A 331 12.70 13.04 -11.33
N LEU A 332 12.13 11.84 -11.21
CA LEU A 332 12.82 10.57 -11.45
C LEU A 332 13.10 10.27 -12.93
N GLN A 333 12.66 11.15 -13.85
CA GLN A 333 12.80 10.99 -15.30
C GLN A 333 12.23 9.67 -15.81
N VAL A 334 11.04 9.32 -15.34
CA VAL A 334 10.31 8.08 -15.67
C VAL A 334 9.50 8.24 -16.94
N GLU A 335 9.74 7.38 -17.94
CA GLU A 335 9.11 7.41 -19.26
C GLU A 335 7.74 6.74 -19.22
N ASP A 336 7.64 5.62 -18.52
CA ASP A 336 6.41 4.85 -18.39
C ASP A 336 5.87 4.94 -16.95
N VAL A 337 4.78 5.69 -16.81
CA VAL A 337 4.06 5.91 -15.55
C VAL A 337 2.89 4.94 -15.46
N ILE A 338 2.87 4.07 -14.45
CA ILE A 338 1.82 3.08 -14.24
C ILE A 338 0.98 3.49 -13.04
N LEU A 339 -0.30 3.74 -13.31
CA LEU A 339 -1.30 4.16 -12.33
C LEU A 339 -2.45 3.16 -12.28
N PHE A 340 -3.17 3.20 -11.17
CA PHE A 340 -4.47 2.57 -11.00
C PHE A 340 -5.40 3.52 -10.23
N PRO A 341 -6.71 3.24 -10.15
CA PRO A 341 -7.71 4.01 -9.39
C PRO A 341 -7.40 4.21 -7.88
N PHE A 342 -6.39 5.01 -7.55
CA PHE A 342 -6.01 5.38 -6.20
C PHE A 342 -7.09 6.24 -5.53
N GLY A 343 -7.32 6.02 -4.23
CA GLY A 343 -8.40 6.67 -3.48
C GLY A 343 -9.80 6.16 -3.82
N MET A 344 -9.93 5.13 -4.67
CA MET A 344 -11.21 4.47 -4.97
C MET A 344 -11.23 3.02 -4.49
N GLY A 345 -12.36 2.34 -4.73
CA GLY A 345 -12.54 0.96 -4.35
C GLY A 345 -12.76 0.82 -2.86
N ALA A 346 -11.86 0.08 -2.19
CA ALA A 346 -11.92 -0.14 -0.74
C ALA A 346 -12.02 1.16 0.06
N PHE A 347 -11.35 2.25 -0.35
CA PHE A 347 -11.35 3.52 0.37
C PHE A 347 -12.67 4.32 0.29
N LEU A 348 -13.60 3.93 -0.57
CA LEU A 348 -14.93 4.56 -0.69
C LEU A 348 -16.09 3.57 -0.46
N ARG A 349 -15.80 2.26 -0.38
CA ARG A 349 -16.81 1.19 -0.46
C ARG A 349 -17.93 1.31 0.57
N HIS A 350 -17.59 1.79 1.75
CA HIS A 350 -18.45 1.93 2.92
C HIS A 350 -18.58 3.38 3.37
N LEU A 351 -18.39 4.34 2.45
CA LEU A 351 -18.58 5.75 2.76
C LEU A 351 -20.00 6.05 3.25
N ASN A 352 -21.00 5.28 2.77
CA ASN A 352 -22.38 5.38 3.23
C ASN A 352 -22.57 5.10 4.73
N LEU A 353 -21.67 4.33 5.36
CA LEU A 353 -21.70 4.10 6.80
C LEU A 353 -21.22 5.33 7.60
N ASN A 354 -20.49 6.23 6.95
CA ASN A 354 -19.97 7.46 7.54
C ASN A 354 -20.83 8.69 7.12
N ASP A 355 -21.46 8.65 5.94
CA ASP A 355 -22.31 9.70 5.40
C ASP A 355 -23.40 9.09 4.48
N ASP A 356 -24.63 9.07 4.97
CA ASP A 356 -25.78 8.42 4.31
C ASP A 356 -26.15 8.99 2.93
N ARG A 357 -25.67 10.19 2.56
CA ARG A 357 -25.82 10.75 1.20
C ARG A 357 -25.28 9.83 0.11
N TYR A 358 -24.34 8.95 0.46
CA TYR A 358 -23.71 7.99 -0.44
C TYR A 358 -24.36 6.60 -0.44
N GLU A 359 -25.48 6.41 0.26
CA GLU A 359 -26.37 5.27 0.00
C GLU A 359 -26.94 5.36 -1.43
N ASP A 360 -27.14 6.58 -1.93
CA ASP A 360 -27.48 6.83 -3.32
C ASP A 360 -26.28 6.55 -4.24
N ALA A 361 -26.47 5.59 -5.15
CA ALA A 361 -25.48 5.21 -6.15
C ALA A 361 -25.10 6.39 -7.06
N SER A 362 -26.02 7.32 -7.32
CA SER A 362 -25.74 8.48 -8.17
C SER A 362 -24.77 9.46 -7.48
N SER A 363 -24.93 9.72 -6.19
CA SER A 363 -24.00 10.50 -5.35
C SER A 363 -22.61 9.87 -5.31
N MET A 364 -22.53 8.56 -5.05
CA MET A 364 -21.26 7.83 -5.07
C MET A 364 -20.56 7.91 -6.43
N ARG A 365 -21.32 7.75 -7.53
CA ARG A 365 -20.78 7.86 -8.88
C ARG A 365 -20.27 9.27 -9.20
N ARG A 366 -21.00 10.33 -8.79
CA ARG A 366 -20.55 11.72 -8.95
C ARG A 366 -19.22 11.96 -8.25
N LEU A 367 -19.07 11.50 -7.00
CA LEU A 367 -17.81 11.61 -6.26
C LEU A 367 -16.66 10.92 -7.01
N LYS A 368 -16.85 9.66 -7.44
CA LYS A 368 -15.84 8.92 -8.22
C LYS A 368 -15.49 9.63 -9.52
N ARG A 369 -16.48 10.18 -10.23
CA ARG A 369 -16.27 10.94 -11.47
C ARG A 369 -15.38 12.16 -11.22
N ARG A 370 -15.63 12.93 -10.15
CA ARG A 370 -14.82 14.08 -9.75
C ARG A 370 -13.37 13.69 -9.45
N ILE A 371 -13.14 12.60 -8.71
CA ILE A 371 -11.79 12.07 -8.45
C ILE A 371 -11.06 11.73 -9.77
N ALA A 372 -11.77 11.09 -10.70
CA ALA A 372 -11.22 10.73 -12.00
C ALA A 372 -10.89 11.97 -12.85
N ASP A 373 -11.71 13.04 -12.80
CA ASP A 373 -11.41 14.31 -13.45
C ASP A 373 -10.10 14.92 -12.94
N GLU A 374 -9.86 14.90 -11.63
CA GLU A 374 -8.62 15.44 -11.05
C GLU A 374 -7.36 14.72 -11.51
N LEU A 375 -7.43 13.40 -11.70
CA LEU A 375 -6.32 12.67 -12.31
C LEU A 375 -6.06 13.14 -13.75
N MET A 376 -7.12 13.28 -14.56
CA MET A 376 -6.97 13.71 -15.96
C MET A 376 -6.45 15.15 -16.06
N HIS A 377 -6.85 16.02 -15.14
CA HIS A 377 -6.27 17.35 -14.99
C HIS A 377 -4.77 17.27 -14.69
N ALA A 378 -4.37 16.46 -13.71
CA ALA A 378 -2.97 16.31 -13.34
C ALA A 378 -2.11 15.72 -14.48
N ILE A 379 -2.61 14.73 -15.23
CA ILE A 379 -1.90 14.14 -16.39
C ILE A 379 -1.66 15.21 -17.46
N VAL A 380 -2.70 15.95 -17.85
CA VAL A 380 -2.55 17.02 -18.85
C VAL A 380 -1.57 18.10 -18.36
N ASP A 381 -1.69 18.51 -17.11
CA ASP A 381 -0.89 19.59 -16.55
C ASP A 381 0.58 19.22 -16.39
N ILE A 382 0.93 17.95 -16.18
CA ILE A 382 2.31 17.56 -15.83
C ILE A 382 2.99 16.78 -16.95
N CYS A 383 2.26 15.92 -17.64
CA CYS A 383 2.79 15.01 -18.65
C CYS A 383 2.64 15.55 -20.09
N SER A 384 1.81 16.57 -20.33
CA SER A 384 1.70 17.15 -21.68
C SER A 384 3.01 17.83 -22.09
N PRO A 385 3.54 17.58 -23.30
CA PRO A 385 4.67 18.32 -23.85
C PRO A 385 4.40 19.83 -23.96
N LYS A 386 3.12 20.22 -24.09
CA LYS A 386 2.70 21.62 -24.16
C LYS A 386 2.50 22.26 -22.78
N SER A 387 2.69 21.50 -21.70
CA SER A 387 2.49 22.02 -20.36
C SER A 387 3.43 23.19 -20.08
N ARG A 388 2.85 24.32 -19.65
CA ARG A 388 3.59 25.48 -19.15
C ARG A 388 4.33 25.19 -17.84
N ALA A 389 3.93 24.14 -17.11
CA ALA A 389 4.59 23.71 -15.88
C ALA A 389 5.90 22.96 -16.15
N ALA A 390 6.19 22.61 -17.41
CA ALA A 390 7.46 22.00 -17.79
C ALA A 390 8.62 23.01 -17.63
N PRO A 391 9.68 22.70 -16.86
CA PRO A 391 10.88 23.51 -16.85
C PRO A 391 11.48 23.57 -18.27
N LYS A 392 11.71 24.78 -18.79
CA LYS A 392 12.18 25.05 -20.16
C LYS A 392 13.56 24.44 -20.49
N ALA A 393 14.29 23.94 -19.50
CA ALA A 393 15.70 23.55 -19.61
C ALA A 393 15.95 22.04 -19.74
N SER A 394 14.94 21.18 -19.51
CA SER A 394 15.08 19.74 -19.73
C SER A 394 14.63 19.38 -21.15
N ALA A 395 15.41 18.56 -21.87
CA ALA A 395 15.00 18.00 -23.15
C ALA A 395 13.56 17.47 -23.10
N PRO A 396 12.77 17.59 -24.20
CA PRO A 396 11.41 17.07 -24.24
C PRO A 396 11.45 15.59 -23.88
N PHE A 397 10.77 15.26 -22.79
CA PHE A 397 10.74 13.93 -22.22
C PHE A 397 9.36 13.36 -22.48
N GLU A 398 9.28 12.28 -23.26
CA GLU A 398 8.03 11.66 -23.66
C GLU A 398 7.53 10.74 -22.53
N THR A 399 6.55 11.23 -21.76
CA THR A 399 5.91 10.44 -20.72
C THR A 399 4.68 9.73 -21.27
N ARG A 400 4.63 8.41 -21.08
CA ARG A 400 3.47 7.56 -21.33
C ARG A 400 2.82 7.19 -20.01
N VAL A 401 1.51 7.41 -19.89
CA VAL A 401 0.74 7.10 -18.69
C VAL A 401 -0.12 5.87 -18.96
N HIS A 402 0.19 4.76 -18.31
CA HIS A 402 -0.60 3.53 -18.33
C HIS A 402 -1.59 3.53 -17.16
N LEU A 403 -2.87 3.65 -17.45
CA LEU A 403 -3.93 3.55 -16.44
C LEU A 403 -4.53 2.14 -16.47
N CYS A 404 -4.16 1.33 -15.48
CA CYS A 404 -4.65 -0.04 -15.31
C CYS A 404 -6.00 -0.04 -14.60
N LEU A 405 -7.07 -0.33 -15.34
CA LEU A 405 -8.44 -0.37 -14.87
C LEU A 405 -8.93 -1.84 -14.78
N VAL A 406 -9.53 -2.18 -13.64
CA VAL A 406 -10.06 -3.52 -13.38
C VAL A 406 -11.57 -3.54 -13.67
N CYS A 407 -12.04 -4.60 -14.32
CA CYS A 407 -13.45 -4.84 -14.66
C CYS A 407 -13.81 -6.29 -14.33
N VAL A 408 -13.87 -6.64 -13.04
CA VAL A 408 -14.17 -8.00 -12.56
C VAL A 408 -15.46 -8.09 -11.74
N ASN A 409 -16.03 -6.95 -11.36
CA ASN A 409 -17.27 -6.84 -10.60
C ASN A 409 -17.92 -5.46 -10.84
N PRO A 410 -19.20 -5.25 -10.47
CA PRO A 410 -19.89 -3.98 -10.71
C PRO A 410 -19.17 -2.75 -10.14
N GLU A 411 -18.54 -2.86 -8.97
CA GLU A 411 -17.76 -1.76 -8.36
C GLU A 411 -16.65 -1.30 -9.29
N SER A 412 -15.89 -2.27 -9.78
CA SER A 412 -14.72 -2.05 -10.62
C SER A 412 -15.11 -1.55 -12.00
N VAL A 413 -16.26 -1.99 -12.53
CA VAL A 413 -16.82 -1.47 -13.80
C VAL A 413 -17.29 -0.02 -13.66
N ASP A 414 -17.95 0.33 -12.55
CA ASP A 414 -18.35 1.72 -12.29
C ASP A 414 -17.14 2.64 -12.14
N ASN A 415 -16.12 2.22 -11.38
CA ASN A 415 -14.85 2.94 -11.25
C ASN A 415 -14.17 3.09 -12.63
N HIS A 416 -14.07 2.00 -13.39
CA HIS A 416 -13.54 1.99 -14.75
C HIS A 416 -14.24 3.03 -15.64
N ASN A 417 -15.57 2.99 -15.69
CA ASN A 417 -16.36 3.88 -16.54
C ASN A 417 -16.16 5.35 -16.15
N CYS A 418 -16.04 5.66 -14.86
CA CYS A 418 -15.72 7.02 -14.40
C CYS A 418 -14.39 7.54 -14.97
N PHE A 419 -13.35 6.70 -15.06
CA PHE A 419 -12.05 7.09 -15.64
C PHE A 419 -12.07 7.20 -17.16
N VAL A 420 -12.76 6.30 -17.86
CA VAL A 420 -12.87 6.39 -19.33
C VAL A 420 -13.66 7.64 -19.72
N GLU A 421 -14.74 7.96 -19.00
CA GLU A 421 -15.49 9.20 -19.20
C GLU A 421 -14.65 10.45 -18.87
N ALA A 422 -13.84 10.41 -17.80
CA ALA A 422 -12.88 11.46 -17.46
C ALA A 422 -11.92 11.75 -18.60
N ALA A 423 -11.29 10.70 -19.10
CA ALA A 423 -10.35 10.78 -20.18
C ALA A 423 -11.02 11.35 -21.43
N ALA A 424 -12.20 10.83 -21.79
CA ALA A 424 -13.01 11.29 -22.94
C ALA A 424 -13.37 12.77 -22.84
N ALA A 425 -13.90 13.20 -21.69
CA ALA A 425 -14.28 14.59 -21.47
C ALA A 425 -13.07 15.52 -21.55
N ARG A 426 -11.95 15.15 -20.92
CA ARG A 426 -10.72 15.97 -20.94
C ARG A 426 -10.08 16.02 -22.33
N ALA A 427 -10.09 14.91 -23.08
CA ALA A 427 -9.52 14.84 -24.42
C ALA A 427 -10.22 15.74 -25.44
N LYS A 428 -11.49 16.11 -25.23
CA LYS A 428 -12.18 17.10 -26.08
C LYS A 428 -11.50 18.47 -26.02
N GLY A 429 -11.00 18.87 -24.84
CA GLY A 429 -10.26 20.13 -24.66
C GLY A 429 -8.75 19.99 -24.80
N CYS A 430 -8.22 18.77 -24.76
CA CYS A 430 -6.79 18.47 -24.78
C CYS A 430 -6.51 17.18 -25.59
N PRO A 431 -6.50 17.24 -26.94
CA PRO A 431 -6.39 16.05 -27.79
C PRO A 431 -5.11 15.23 -27.57
N GLU A 432 -4.00 15.87 -27.19
CA GLU A 432 -2.74 15.18 -26.85
C GLU A 432 -2.87 14.19 -25.69
N LEU A 433 -3.92 14.28 -24.86
CA LEU A 433 -4.18 13.29 -23.81
C LEU A 433 -4.29 11.88 -24.41
N LYS A 434 -4.76 11.74 -25.66
CA LYS A 434 -4.91 10.45 -26.34
C LYS A 434 -3.56 9.80 -26.70
N GLU A 435 -2.52 10.61 -26.85
CA GLU A 435 -1.15 10.15 -27.14
C GLU A 435 -0.42 9.79 -25.86
N ILE A 436 -0.72 10.49 -24.76
CA ILE A 436 -0.08 10.31 -23.44
C ILE A 436 -0.72 9.16 -22.67
N LEU A 437 -2.06 9.06 -22.68
CA LEU A 437 -2.82 8.14 -21.83
C LEU A 437 -3.14 6.83 -22.55
N HIS A 438 -2.58 5.75 -22.03
CA HIS A 438 -2.83 4.38 -22.44
C HIS A 438 -3.75 3.68 -21.44
N LEU A 439 -5.02 3.52 -21.79
CA LEU A 439 -5.98 2.76 -21.01
C LEU A 439 -5.71 1.25 -21.15
N ARG A 440 -5.68 0.54 -20.02
CA ARG A 440 -5.46 -0.91 -19.98
C ARG A 440 -6.53 -1.59 -19.14
N ARG A 441 -7.13 -2.67 -19.65
CA ARG A 441 -8.23 -3.37 -18.97
C ARG A 441 -7.76 -4.72 -18.43
N ASN A 442 -7.98 -4.94 -17.13
CA ASN A 442 -7.63 -6.16 -16.40
C ASN A 442 -6.15 -6.55 -16.53
N VAL A 443 -5.26 -5.55 -16.51
CA VAL A 443 -3.81 -5.74 -16.58
C VAL A 443 -3.20 -5.62 -15.18
N ASP A 444 -2.36 -6.57 -14.82
CA ASP A 444 -1.60 -6.53 -13.56
C ASP A 444 -0.48 -5.48 -13.65
N SER A 445 -0.51 -4.52 -12.74
CA SER A 445 0.40 -3.37 -12.77
C SER A 445 1.86 -3.72 -12.44
N LEU A 446 2.10 -4.75 -11.62
CA LEU A 446 3.46 -5.20 -11.29
C LEU A 446 4.09 -5.92 -12.48
N GLN A 447 3.33 -6.83 -13.09
CA GLN A 447 3.78 -7.53 -14.29
C GLN A 447 4.04 -6.54 -15.44
N LEU A 448 3.14 -5.58 -15.65
CA LEU A 448 3.35 -4.53 -16.65
C LEU A 448 4.62 -3.73 -16.38
N ALA A 449 4.87 -3.34 -15.12
CA ALA A 449 6.09 -2.61 -14.75
C ALA A 449 7.34 -3.41 -15.08
N HIS A 450 7.32 -4.71 -14.80
CA HIS A 450 8.41 -5.62 -15.13
C HIS A 450 8.64 -5.79 -16.63
N GLU A 451 7.56 -5.97 -17.41
CA GLU A 451 7.64 -6.11 -18.87
C GLU A 451 8.19 -4.85 -19.54
N LEU A 452 7.72 -3.67 -19.10
CA LEU A 452 8.22 -2.39 -19.60
C LEU A 452 9.67 -2.15 -19.21
N ALA A 453 10.06 -2.47 -17.97
CA ALA A 453 11.43 -2.30 -17.50
C ALA A 453 12.44 -3.25 -18.16
N LYS A 454 11.96 -4.39 -18.69
CA LYS A 454 12.78 -5.35 -19.46
C LYS A 454 12.88 -5.01 -20.95
N LYS A 455 12.05 -4.11 -21.47
CA LYS A 455 12.02 -3.81 -22.90
C LYS A 455 13.35 -3.16 -23.30
N SER A 456 14.08 -3.80 -24.21
CA SER A 456 15.41 -3.35 -24.63
C SER A 456 15.42 -1.88 -25.04
N GLY A 457 16.40 -1.13 -24.52
CA GLY A 457 16.56 0.30 -24.82
C GLY A 457 15.82 1.24 -23.85
N SER A 458 15.02 0.74 -22.92
CA SER A 458 14.30 1.57 -21.94
C SER A 458 15.21 2.27 -20.93
N GLY A 459 16.52 1.99 -20.88
CA GLY A 459 17.38 2.49 -19.81
C GLY A 459 17.01 1.93 -18.42
N LYS A 460 17.86 2.16 -17.43
CA LYS A 460 17.62 1.71 -16.04
C LYS A 460 16.62 2.65 -15.38
N LEU A 461 15.64 2.08 -14.66
CA LEU A 461 14.71 2.82 -13.81
C LEU A 461 13.88 3.89 -14.55
N LYS A 462 13.48 3.62 -15.80
CA LYS A 462 12.59 4.49 -16.59
C LYS A 462 11.10 4.17 -16.48
N VAL A 463 10.74 3.20 -15.64
CA VAL A 463 9.36 2.84 -15.35
C VAL A 463 9.07 3.15 -13.89
N ALA A 464 7.86 3.64 -13.59
CA ALA A 464 7.40 3.79 -12.23
C ALA A 464 5.97 3.31 -12.04
N LEU A 465 5.73 2.68 -10.89
CA LEU A 465 4.44 2.20 -10.44
C LEU A 465 4.01 2.99 -9.20
N LEU A 466 2.83 3.60 -9.24
CA LEU A 466 2.20 4.14 -8.03
C LEU A 466 1.74 2.97 -7.15
N ASN A 467 1.98 3.05 -5.84
CA ASN A 467 1.36 2.19 -4.84
C ASN A 467 0.64 3.03 -3.79
N GLY A 468 -0.67 2.82 -3.65
CA GLY A 468 -1.46 3.45 -2.59
C GLY A 468 -1.22 2.74 -1.26
N ALA A 469 -0.39 3.34 -0.42
CA ALA A 469 -0.02 2.78 0.88
C ALA A 469 -0.92 3.30 1.99
N ASN A 470 -1.08 2.49 3.04
CA ASN A 470 -1.59 2.95 4.31
C ASN A 470 -0.61 3.99 4.90
N ARG A 471 -1.13 5.07 5.49
CA ARG A 471 -0.29 6.13 6.07
C ARG A 471 0.64 5.64 7.18
N LYS A 472 0.28 4.57 7.88
CA LYS A 472 1.04 4.03 9.02
C LYS A 472 2.25 3.20 8.61
N LEU A 473 2.20 2.54 7.46
CA LEU A 473 3.23 1.63 6.98
C LEU A 473 3.20 1.52 5.45
N CYS A 474 4.38 1.53 4.83
CA CYS A 474 4.53 0.96 3.50
C CYS A 474 4.34 -0.56 3.59
N GLY A 475 3.93 -1.19 2.50
CA GLY A 475 2.71 -1.99 2.49
C GLY A 475 2.22 -2.66 3.78
N ASN A 476 0.94 -2.48 4.00
CA ASN A 476 0.34 -2.96 5.22
C ASN A 476 0.16 -4.48 5.13
N HIS A 477 0.37 -5.17 6.25
CA HIS A 477 0.00 -6.58 6.40
C HIS A 477 0.59 -7.54 5.34
N TRP A 478 1.76 -7.26 4.74
CA TRP A 478 2.38 -8.07 3.65
C TRP A 478 2.25 -9.59 3.81
N PHE A 479 2.23 -10.02 5.08
CA PHE A 479 2.31 -11.38 5.53
C PHE A 479 1.10 -11.92 6.30
N GLN A 480 0.09 -11.10 6.58
CA GLN A 480 -1.08 -11.54 7.32
C GLN A 480 -2.09 -12.27 6.42
N SER A 481 -3.06 -12.95 7.05
CA SER A 481 -4.19 -13.58 6.39
C SER A 481 -5.34 -12.57 6.26
N GLY A 482 -5.63 -12.07 5.05
CA GLY A 482 -6.85 -11.27 4.88
C GLY A 482 -6.96 -10.40 3.62
N ALA A 483 -5.87 -10.03 2.96
CA ALA A 483 -5.93 -9.01 1.91
C ALA A 483 -5.77 -9.58 0.48
N ARG A 484 -6.46 -10.69 0.18
CA ARG A 484 -6.46 -11.39 -1.12
C ARG A 484 -6.56 -10.47 -2.35
N TYR A 485 -7.30 -9.37 -2.23
CA TYR A 485 -7.55 -8.41 -3.31
C TYR A 485 -6.89 -7.04 -3.11
N ALA A 486 -6.15 -6.82 -2.02
CA ALA A 486 -5.43 -5.57 -1.84
C ALA A 486 -4.26 -5.52 -2.83
N ILE A 487 -4.23 -4.46 -3.65
CA ILE A 487 -3.17 -4.27 -4.64
C ILE A 487 -1.82 -4.19 -3.92
N ASP A 488 -1.70 -3.29 -2.94
CA ASP A 488 -0.52 -3.09 -2.09
C ASP A 488 0.06 -4.42 -1.58
N GLU A 489 -0.74 -5.22 -0.87
CA GLU A 489 -0.29 -6.50 -0.31
C GLU A 489 0.19 -7.48 -1.40
N ASN A 490 -0.49 -7.55 -2.54
CA ASN A 490 -0.09 -8.41 -3.65
C ASN A 490 1.16 -7.91 -4.40
N LEU A 491 1.46 -6.61 -4.39
CA LEU A 491 2.74 -6.09 -4.91
C LEU A 491 3.89 -6.61 -4.03
N HIS A 492 3.76 -6.45 -2.72
CA HIS A 492 4.79 -6.84 -1.77
C HIS A 492 5.02 -8.35 -1.73
N ARG A 493 3.96 -9.16 -1.70
CA ARG A 493 4.10 -10.63 -1.74
C ARG A 493 4.89 -11.14 -2.95
N ARG A 494 4.83 -10.43 -4.07
CA ARG A 494 5.48 -10.82 -5.32
C ARG A 494 6.82 -10.14 -5.57
N SER A 495 7.34 -9.40 -4.59
CA SER A 495 8.62 -8.70 -4.69
C SER A 495 9.32 -8.63 -3.33
N ALA A 496 10.37 -9.45 -3.18
CA ALA A 496 11.26 -9.43 -2.03
C ALA A 496 12.03 -8.11 -1.94
N SER A 497 12.49 -7.56 -3.08
CA SER A 497 13.17 -6.26 -3.12
C SER A 497 12.27 -5.11 -2.64
N LEU A 498 11.00 -5.09 -3.04
CA LEU A 498 10.02 -4.11 -2.57
C LEU A 498 9.70 -4.28 -1.08
N SER A 499 9.40 -5.51 -0.66
CA SER A 499 9.10 -5.82 0.76
C SER A 499 10.26 -5.51 1.69
N ARG A 500 11.49 -5.80 1.27
CA ARG A 500 12.71 -5.44 1.99
C ARG A 500 12.86 -3.93 2.12
N ALA A 501 12.73 -3.19 1.02
CA ALA A 501 12.86 -1.73 1.04
C ALA A 501 11.85 -1.12 1.99
N SER A 502 10.60 -1.56 1.92
CA SER A 502 9.59 -1.07 2.84
C SER A 502 9.83 -1.48 4.29
N LEU A 503 10.42 -2.66 4.58
CA LEU A 503 10.80 -3.02 5.95
C LEU A 503 11.82 -2.04 6.52
N LEU A 504 12.81 -1.66 5.70
CA LEU A 504 13.85 -0.69 6.07
C LEU A 504 13.28 0.73 6.22
N VAL A 505 12.36 1.14 5.35
CA VAL A 505 11.66 2.45 5.45
C VAL A 505 10.76 2.51 6.68
N ASN A 506 9.98 1.45 6.90
CA ASN A 506 9.14 1.33 8.09
C ASN A 506 10.02 1.30 9.35
N PHE A 507 11.20 0.67 9.28
CA PHE A 507 12.03 0.38 10.45
C PHE A 507 11.22 -0.31 11.57
N ASP A 508 10.26 -1.14 11.13
CA ASP A 508 9.33 -1.91 11.94
C ASP A 508 8.50 -2.85 11.06
N THR A 509 7.87 -3.85 11.67
CA THR A 509 6.85 -4.72 11.04
C THR A 509 5.42 -4.33 11.41
N GLU A 510 5.23 -3.49 12.44
CA GLU A 510 3.92 -3.02 12.88
C GLU A 510 3.84 -1.48 12.97
N PRO A 511 2.63 -0.89 12.90
CA PRO A 511 2.46 0.54 13.16
C PRO A 511 2.92 0.89 14.57
N ARG A 512 3.67 1.98 14.71
CA ARG A 512 4.12 2.52 16.00
C ARG A 512 4.14 4.03 16.00
N PRO A 513 4.22 4.70 17.17
CA PRO A 513 4.44 6.14 17.23
C PRO A 513 5.74 6.55 16.51
N ARG A 514 5.67 7.64 15.76
CA ARG A 514 6.71 8.21 14.90
C ARG A 514 6.72 9.72 15.05
N ARG A 515 7.91 10.30 14.89
CA ARG A 515 8.06 11.74 14.71
C ARG A 515 7.76 12.07 13.25
N THR A 516 7.21 13.26 13.00
CA THR A 516 6.96 13.78 11.65
C THR A 516 8.20 13.78 10.74
N THR A 517 9.40 13.93 11.32
CA THR A 517 10.68 13.91 10.59
C THR A 517 11.28 12.52 10.44
N GLN A 518 10.71 11.49 11.07
CA GLN A 518 11.35 10.17 11.16
C GLN A 518 11.56 9.54 9.78
N LEU A 519 10.57 9.60 8.87
CA LEU A 519 10.74 9.05 7.53
C LEU A 519 11.89 9.75 6.77
N GLN A 520 12.00 11.07 6.90
CA GLN A 520 13.10 11.83 6.32
C GLN A 520 14.46 11.42 6.90
N GLU A 521 14.53 11.22 8.21
CA GLU A 521 15.74 10.75 8.90
C GLU A 521 16.11 9.34 8.44
N THR A 522 15.13 8.43 8.30
CA THR A 522 15.34 7.06 7.81
C THR A 522 15.87 7.04 6.38
N VAL A 523 15.30 7.83 5.47
CA VAL A 523 15.79 7.90 4.09
C VAL A 523 17.22 8.44 4.04
N LYS A 524 17.53 9.49 4.81
CA LYS A 524 18.90 10.02 4.93
C LYS A 524 19.87 9.04 5.59
N PHE A 525 19.41 8.25 6.57
CA PHE A 525 20.21 7.23 7.24
C PHE A 525 20.77 6.21 6.22
N PHE A 526 19.97 5.85 5.20
CA PHE A 526 20.42 4.99 4.11
C PHE A 526 21.05 5.73 2.93
N SER A 527 21.47 6.99 3.10
CA SER A 527 22.02 7.84 2.04
C SER A 527 21.06 8.13 0.87
N GLY A 528 19.76 7.96 1.09
CA GLY A 528 18.74 8.34 0.11
C GLY A 528 18.53 9.86 0.02
N THR A 529 17.79 10.28 -0.99
CA THR A 529 17.57 11.68 -1.33
C THR A 529 16.25 12.18 -0.76
N VAL A 530 16.21 13.44 -0.30
CA VAL A 530 14.97 14.10 0.13
C VAL A 530 14.74 15.31 -0.77
N VAL A 531 13.62 15.30 -1.49
CA VAL A 531 13.26 16.28 -2.51
C VAL A 531 12.05 17.07 -2.02
N ASN A 532 12.11 18.40 -2.05
CA ASN A 532 10.94 19.23 -1.79
C ASN A 532 10.27 19.61 -3.12
N LEU A 533 9.04 19.14 -3.34
CA LEU A 533 8.27 19.38 -4.56
C LEU A 533 7.76 20.83 -4.69
N ALA A 534 7.62 21.56 -3.59
CA ALA A 534 7.14 22.94 -3.59
C ALA A 534 8.21 23.94 -4.05
N LYS A 535 9.49 23.59 -3.89
CA LYS A 535 10.57 24.39 -4.48
C LYS A 535 10.51 24.20 -5.99
N LYS A 536 10.32 25.30 -6.72
CA LYS A 536 10.45 25.30 -8.19
C LYS A 536 11.70 24.52 -8.54
N MET A 537 11.60 23.61 -9.52
CA MET A 537 12.75 22.88 -10.06
C MET A 537 13.73 23.89 -10.66
N GLU A 538 14.58 24.47 -9.82
CA GLU A 538 15.79 25.12 -10.26
C GLU A 538 16.60 24.02 -10.95
N PRO A 539 17.13 24.25 -12.16
CA PRO A 539 17.95 23.27 -12.83
C PRO A 539 19.12 22.93 -11.90
N GLU A 540 19.10 21.73 -11.31
CA GLU A 540 20.24 21.23 -10.57
C GLU A 540 21.43 21.34 -11.51
N LYS A 541 22.44 22.11 -11.09
CA LYS A 541 23.76 22.03 -11.72
C LYS A 541 24.22 20.60 -11.48
N VAL A 542 23.92 19.72 -12.42
CA VAL A 542 24.37 18.32 -12.43
C VAL A 542 25.88 18.40 -12.24
N SER A 543 26.30 18.17 -11.01
CA SER A 543 27.70 18.19 -10.64
C SER A 543 28.25 16.98 -11.35
N ALA A 544 29.06 17.22 -12.38
CA ALA A 544 29.74 16.18 -13.12
C ALA A 544 30.51 15.31 -12.13
N VAL A 545 29.92 14.18 -11.75
CA VAL A 545 30.57 13.18 -10.91
C VAL A 545 31.68 12.56 -11.75
N GLN A 546 32.88 13.11 -11.53
CA GLN A 546 34.21 12.51 -11.64
C GLN A 546 34.38 11.40 -12.69
N LYS A 547 34.71 11.79 -13.93
CA LYS A 547 35.72 11.03 -14.69
C LYS A 547 37.09 11.29 -14.06
N GLN A 548 37.47 10.51 -13.06
CA GLN A 548 38.88 10.39 -12.69
C GLN A 548 39.57 9.51 -13.74
N GLU A 549 40.27 10.14 -14.68
CA GLU A 549 41.32 9.47 -15.44
C GLU A 549 42.44 9.06 -14.50
N VAL A 550 42.65 7.74 -14.35
CA VAL A 550 43.78 7.17 -13.64
C VAL A 550 45.03 7.36 -14.49
N LYS A 551 45.85 8.37 -14.15
CA LYS A 551 47.25 8.46 -14.61
C LYS A 551 48.15 7.60 -13.70
N PRO A 552 48.99 6.69 -14.23
CA PRO A 552 49.93 5.94 -13.41
C PRO A 552 51.22 6.74 -13.23
N LYS A 553 51.64 7.05 -12.00
CA LYS A 553 53.04 7.41 -11.72
C LYS A 553 53.52 6.93 -10.35
N SER A 554 54.51 6.05 -10.46
CA SER A 554 55.60 5.65 -9.55
C SER A 554 55.91 6.51 -8.31
N ALA A 555 56.20 5.79 -7.23
CA ALA A 555 56.80 6.20 -5.95
C ALA A 555 58.36 6.05 -5.98
N PRO A 556 59.15 6.31 -4.90
CA PRO A 556 59.18 7.35 -3.84
C PRO A 556 60.63 7.97 -3.72
N PRO A 557 61.18 8.60 -2.62
CA PRO A 557 61.20 8.20 -1.19
C PRO A 557 61.12 9.30 -0.06
N SER A 558 60.76 8.82 1.14
CA SER A 558 61.21 9.15 2.52
C SER A 558 61.25 10.59 3.08
N LYS A 559 60.64 10.82 4.26
CA LYS A 559 61.32 10.95 5.58
C LYS A 559 60.35 11.30 6.72
N ALA A 560 60.66 10.78 7.90
CA ALA A 560 59.92 10.89 9.16
C ALA A 560 60.01 12.27 9.85
N LYS A 561 59.02 12.59 10.69
CA LYS A 561 59.23 13.23 12.01
C LYS A 561 57.97 13.17 12.89
N ALA A 562 58.18 12.78 14.14
CA ALA A 562 57.23 12.77 15.24
C ALA A 562 57.17 14.14 15.94
N ALA A 563 56.00 14.52 16.51
CA ALA A 563 55.91 15.28 17.77
C ALA A 563 54.46 15.47 18.28
N LYS A 564 54.27 15.05 19.54
CA LYS A 564 53.53 15.64 20.67
C LYS A 564 52.10 16.22 20.54
N ALA A 565 51.24 15.65 21.38
CA ALA A 565 49.98 16.17 21.87
C ALA A 565 50.12 17.46 22.72
N PRO A 566 48.99 18.15 22.96
CA PRO A 566 48.72 18.68 24.28
C PRO A 566 47.37 18.25 24.86
N ASP A 567 47.47 17.99 26.16
CA ASP A 567 46.44 17.77 27.17
C ASP A 567 45.59 19.03 27.38
N ARG A 568 44.26 18.89 27.51
CA ARG A 568 43.42 19.77 28.35
C ARG A 568 42.07 19.13 28.68
N ARG A 569 41.86 19.10 30.00
CA ARG A 569 40.81 18.52 30.84
C ARG A 569 39.46 19.29 30.81
N PRO A 570 38.42 18.79 31.51
CA PRO A 570 37.05 18.75 31.03
C PRO A 570 36.17 19.89 31.57
N PHE A 571 35.06 20.14 30.87
CA PHE A 571 33.92 20.85 31.43
C PHE A 571 32.69 19.94 31.47
N CYS A 572 32.06 19.97 32.64
CA CYS A 572 30.91 19.20 33.10
C CYS A 572 29.64 20.07 33.09
N LEU A 573 28.50 19.43 33.39
CA LEU A 573 27.13 19.94 33.67
C LEU A 573 26.29 20.13 32.40
N CYS A 574 25.06 19.66 32.26
CA CYS A 574 24.00 19.14 33.14
C CYS A 574 23.03 18.36 32.20
N GLY A 575 22.32 17.28 32.55
CA GLY A 575 21.42 17.04 33.67
C GLY A 575 20.48 15.91 33.26
N ARG A 576 20.71 14.69 33.76
CA ARG A 576 19.72 13.60 33.72
C ARG A 576 19.20 13.42 35.14
N ALA A 577 17.90 13.66 35.31
CA ALA A 577 17.16 13.36 36.52
C ALA A 577 17.24 11.86 36.83
N LYS A 578 17.59 11.53 38.07
CA LYS A 578 17.43 10.18 38.63
C LYS A 578 15.97 9.98 39.07
N PRO A 579 15.42 8.77 38.95
CA PRO A 579 14.15 8.42 39.57
C PRO A 579 14.32 8.30 41.09
N GLN A 580 13.29 8.77 41.81
CA GLN A 580 13.20 8.81 43.26
C GLN A 580 12.71 7.44 43.75
N GLU A 581 13.57 6.68 44.43
CA GLU A 581 13.19 5.51 45.21
C GLU A 581 12.43 5.97 46.46
N ARG A 582 11.25 5.38 46.65
CA ARG A 582 10.40 5.55 47.83
C ARG A 582 10.75 4.42 48.81
N ALA A 583 11.27 4.78 49.97
CA ALA A 583 11.48 3.86 51.08
C ALA A 583 10.16 3.62 51.84
N GLU A 584 9.82 2.33 51.92
CA GLU A 584 9.34 1.56 53.08
C GLU A 584 8.43 2.23 54.13
N GLU A 585 7.24 1.66 54.28
CA GLU A 585 6.64 1.34 55.59
C GLU A 585 6.14 -0.11 55.54
N GLN A 586 6.76 -1.00 56.32
CA GLN A 586 6.22 -2.31 56.70
C GLN A 586 5.77 -2.24 58.17
N PRO A 587 4.60 -2.80 58.53
CA PRO A 587 4.20 -2.91 59.92
C PRO A 587 4.72 -4.20 60.57
N GLU A 588 5.06 -4.06 61.85
CA GLU A 588 5.47 -5.10 62.79
C GLU A 588 4.49 -6.28 62.83
N MET A 589 5.01 -7.51 62.83
CA MET A 589 4.30 -8.66 63.37
C MET A 589 5.07 -9.29 64.52
N VAL A 590 4.31 -9.41 65.60
CA VAL A 590 4.61 -9.83 66.95
C VAL A 590 4.91 -11.33 67.01
N THR A 591 5.92 -11.67 67.81
CA THR A 591 6.24 -13.02 68.28
C THR A 591 5.26 -13.48 69.36
N GLY A 592 4.75 -14.71 69.27
CA GLY A 592 4.15 -15.40 70.42
C GLY A 592 3.39 -16.69 70.11
N THR A 593 4.03 -17.84 70.41
CA THR A 593 3.48 -19.13 70.93
C THR A 593 2.24 -19.77 70.29
N VAL A 594 2.36 -21.01 69.79
CA VAL A 594 2.34 -22.28 70.57
C VAL A 594 3.39 -23.24 70.00
#